data_AF-A0A2S6FDT1-F1
#
_entry.id   AF-A0A2S6FDT1-F1
#
_cell.length_a   1.000
_cell.length_b   1.000
_cell.length_c   1.000
_cell.angle_alpha   90.00
_cell.angle_beta   90.00
_cell.angle_gamma   90.00
#
_symmetry.space_group_name_H-M   'P 1'
#
loop_
_entity.id
_entity.type
_entity.pdbx_description
1 polymer ?
#
loop_
_entity_poly.entity_id
_entity_poly.type
_entity_poly.pdbx_seq_one_letter_code
_entity_poly.pdbx_strand_id
1 'polypeptide(L)'
;MDVRLPLTSAGICLALLLSGCSPSDEKRQVSLEEKTAQFEKSLDAIQDPKLKDAVSELGGSLLLLERAQLKLDSKPVETEYGEDALAMLKHYPTPQALVDTYINGLFVLQKDSSSDYLTDLQPVFPFTFSVPAAFLFPHGLEWQSVTLSNKRVIAFQPEWSETDPGIQLSPSSSNLTNPDDLTVAYPFIEGLDIDKKKQPQPVSLQGKVEVIAPRRLYSFDLTKKDIGQTRTNDNLSVTLLTLTNNYAEIEYNNSAPLAPEVSETPLNPLIVQARDSTGQYITRAGSINETAAQIAFYRQQLAKMQQQKSWSEALEKQLDEEQRTFEKRQARRYSKVYFNGTIETLEVSMLDFSAATVTRKDLDLPVRHFDAETPDKAIEPLNLPVVVYDDQAATWLKGATLSEDQLKKNVSISQSVDDPSAARIEFTHLRSFNDELLGTSLNPGESPVSFFTEDARGKRDEPIELPPEAYQIDPLRGTITYDLNLFPETPAYAVGSMPLFLATVEQKTVDTRQLPKGLELKDNALVVNLKAFPAQDWRFFAKDDSGNYLKEILSVSHGANAQGRAQFAVHYFYGQPTRLETYQRTELATVQYGFEVKLDKADMTRLDQ
;
A
#
# COMPACT_ATOMS: atom_id res chain seq x y z
N MET A 1 -8.06 -6.53 7.78
CA MET A 1 -8.20 -7.79 7.01
C MET A 1 -9.66 -7.94 6.69
N ASP A 2 -10.07 -7.60 5.47
CA ASP A 2 -11.41 -7.91 4.98
C ASP A 2 -11.47 -9.43 4.73
N VAL A 3 -11.87 -10.19 5.75
CA VAL A 3 -12.14 -11.62 5.61
C VAL A 3 -13.60 -11.77 5.20
N ARG A 4 -13.84 -11.63 3.90
CA ARG A 4 -15.05 -12.13 3.25
C ARG A 4 -14.66 -12.83 1.95
N LEU A 5 -13.86 -13.89 2.10
CA LEU A 5 -13.70 -14.90 1.06
C LEU A 5 -14.79 -15.96 1.26
N PRO A 6 -15.56 -16.32 0.23
CA PRO A 6 -16.38 -17.52 0.28
C PRO A 6 -15.43 -18.73 0.28
N LEU A 7 -15.70 -19.66 1.21
CA LEU A 7 -14.91 -20.87 1.41
C LEU A 7 -14.93 -21.78 0.19
N THR A 8 -13.76 -22.00 -0.39
CA THR A 8 -13.42 -23.26 -1.08
C THR A 8 -12.01 -23.68 -0.68
N SER A 9 -11.95 -24.56 0.33
CA SER A 9 -10.96 -25.61 0.54
C SER A 9 -9.54 -25.43 -0.03
N ALA A 10 -8.58 -25.12 0.85
CA ALA A 10 -7.19 -25.58 0.76
C ALA A 10 -6.59 -25.62 2.18
N GLY A 11 -6.33 -26.82 2.69
CA GLY A 11 -5.72 -27.01 4.01
C GLY A 11 -4.25 -26.62 4.01
N ILE A 12 -3.85 -25.74 4.92
CA ILE A 12 -2.46 -25.37 5.16
C ILE A 12 -2.10 -25.80 6.59
N CYS A 13 -1.26 -26.83 6.70
CA CYS A 13 -0.62 -27.23 7.95
C CYS A 13 0.46 -26.19 8.32
N LEU A 14 0.33 -25.54 9.47
CA LEU A 14 1.39 -24.69 10.02
C LEU A 14 2.23 -25.48 11.05
N ALA A 15 3.54 -25.51 10.85
CA ALA A 15 4.49 -26.08 11.79
C ALA A 15 4.73 -25.12 12.98
N LEU A 16 4.66 -25.65 14.20
CA LEU A 16 4.88 -24.95 15.47
C LEU A 16 6.34 -24.55 15.67
N LEU A 17 6.60 -23.30 16.07
CA LEU A 17 7.85 -22.88 16.71
C LEU A 17 7.56 -22.52 18.17
N LEU A 18 8.13 -23.30 19.08
CA LEU A 18 8.12 -23.08 20.53
C LEU A 18 9.27 -22.13 20.90
N SER A 19 8.99 -21.10 21.70
CA SER A 19 10.00 -20.44 22.54
C SER A 19 9.39 -20.08 23.90
N GLY A 20 10.21 -20.24 24.94
CA GLY A 20 9.79 -20.44 26.33
C GLY A 20 9.44 -19.18 27.13
N CYS A 21 8.65 -19.40 28.18
CA CYS A 21 8.19 -18.40 29.15
C CYS A 21 9.25 -18.02 30.19
N SER A 22 9.26 -16.76 30.63
CA SER A 22 9.77 -16.31 31.93
C SER A 22 8.62 -15.66 32.73
N PRO A 23 8.54 -15.81 34.07
CA PRO A 23 7.33 -15.50 34.83
C PRO A 23 7.38 -14.10 35.45
N SER A 24 6.30 -13.35 35.30
CA SER A 24 5.89 -12.37 36.31
C SER A 24 4.40 -12.59 36.63
N ASP A 25 4.13 -12.77 37.92
CA ASP A 25 2.80 -12.99 38.49
C ASP A 25 2.07 -11.65 38.64
N GLU A 26 1.25 -11.30 37.66
CA GLU A 26 0.10 -10.43 37.84
C GLU A 26 -1.10 -11.10 37.17
N LYS A 27 -2.05 -11.59 37.98
CA LYS A 27 -3.37 -12.18 37.60
C LYS A 27 -3.48 -12.50 36.10
N ARG A 28 -2.82 -13.58 35.66
CA ARG A 28 -2.75 -13.97 34.24
C ARG A 28 -4.15 -14.11 33.65
N GLN A 29 -4.59 -13.10 32.90
CA GLN A 29 -5.42 -13.36 31.75
C GLN A 29 -4.64 -14.36 30.90
N VAL A 30 -5.21 -15.54 30.67
CA VAL A 30 -4.63 -16.57 29.79
C VAL A 30 -4.18 -15.87 28.50
N SER A 31 -2.89 -15.97 28.18
CA SER A 31 -2.35 -15.25 27.01
C SER A 31 -3.04 -15.73 25.74
N LEU A 32 -3.05 -14.93 24.68
CA LEU A 32 -3.69 -15.35 23.44
C LEU A 32 -3.04 -16.63 22.88
N GLU A 33 -1.73 -16.80 23.05
CA GLU A 33 -1.01 -18.01 22.68
C GLU A 33 -1.50 -19.22 23.49
N GLU A 34 -1.64 -19.08 24.81
CA GLU A 34 -2.18 -20.13 25.67
C GLU A 34 -3.61 -20.51 25.27
N LYS A 35 -4.46 -19.51 24.94
CA LYS A 35 -5.83 -19.76 24.44
C LYS A 35 -5.82 -20.49 23.09
N THR A 36 -4.95 -20.09 22.16
CA THR A 36 -4.80 -20.74 20.85
C THR A 36 -4.35 -22.20 21.03
N ALA A 37 -3.33 -22.45 21.84
CA ALA A 37 -2.84 -23.80 22.11
C ALA A 37 -3.91 -24.69 22.78
N GLN A 38 -4.67 -24.14 23.73
CA GLN A 38 -5.80 -24.86 24.34
C GLN A 38 -6.89 -25.19 23.32
N PHE A 39 -7.20 -24.25 22.42
CA PHE A 39 -8.19 -24.46 21.36
C PHE A 39 -7.73 -25.53 20.38
N GLU A 40 -6.50 -25.47 19.87
CA GLU A 40 -5.94 -26.49 18.97
C GLU A 40 -5.97 -27.88 19.61
N LYS A 41 -5.53 -27.99 20.87
CA LYS A 41 -5.61 -29.25 21.63
C LYS A 41 -7.05 -29.75 21.80
N SER A 42 -8.03 -28.85 21.91
CA SER A 42 -9.44 -29.24 22.01
C SER A 42 -9.97 -29.86 20.71
N LEU A 43 -9.40 -29.51 19.55
CA LEU A 43 -9.79 -30.08 18.25
C LEU A 43 -9.39 -31.55 18.12
N ASP A 44 -8.34 -31.99 18.80
CA ASP A 44 -7.91 -33.40 18.81
C ASP A 44 -8.89 -34.32 19.52
N ALA A 45 -9.71 -33.78 20.42
CA ALA A 45 -10.75 -34.54 21.10
C ALA A 45 -12.00 -34.79 20.23
N ILE A 46 -12.12 -34.11 19.09
CA ILE A 46 -13.26 -34.23 18.17
C ILE A 46 -12.96 -35.30 17.12
N GLN A 47 -13.70 -36.41 17.16
CA GLN A 47 -13.50 -37.53 16.23
C GLN A 47 -14.21 -37.34 14.89
N ASP A 48 -15.34 -36.63 14.88
CA ASP A 48 -16.12 -36.37 13.66
C ASP A 48 -15.43 -35.30 12.80
N PRO A 49 -15.04 -35.62 11.55
CA PRO A 49 -14.30 -34.67 10.71
C PRO A 49 -15.09 -33.40 10.39
N LYS A 50 -16.39 -33.51 10.07
CA LYS A 50 -17.21 -32.35 9.70
C LYS A 50 -17.41 -31.42 10.89
N LEU A 51 -17.60 -31.97 12.09
CA LEU A 51 -17.65 -31.20 13.32
C LEU A 51 -16.30 -30.55 13.65
N LYS A 52 -15.19 -31.28 13.48
CA LYS A 52 -13.84 -30.76 13.70
C LYS A 52 -13.57 -29.56 12.80
N ASP A 53 -13.91 -29.67 11.51
CA ASP A 53 -13.73 -28.59 10.52
C ASP A 53 -14.57 -27.36 10.89
N ALA A 54 -15.86 -27.53 11.20
CA ALA A 54 -16.74 -26.42 11.58
C ALA A 54 -16.30 -25.72 12.88
N VAL A 55 -15.86 -26.47 13.89
CA VAL A 55 -15.33 -25.90 15.14
C VAL A 55 -14.02 -25.17 14.86
N SER A 56 -13.11 -25.77 14.09
CA SER A 56 -11.83 -25.19 13.70
C SER A 56 -12.01 -23.85 12.98
N GLU A 57 -12.92 -23.81 12.01
CA GLU A 57 -13.19 -22.62 11.20
C GLU A 57 -13.72 -21.45 12.04
N LEU A 58 -14.78 -21.68 12.82
CA LEU A 58 -15.39 -20.61 13.61
C LEU A 58 -14.50 -20.19 14.79
N GLY A 59 -13.89 -21.15 15.48
CA GLY A 59 -12.99 -20.86 16.60
C GLY A 59 -11.70 -20.19 16.16
N GLY A 60 -11.11 -20.64 15.05
CA GLY A 60 -9.96 -19.98 14.42
C GLY A 60 -10.28 -18.54 14.02
N SER A 61 -11.44 -18.30 13.39
CA SER A 61 -11.90 -16.96 13.02
C SER A 61 -12.06 -16.04 14.24
N LEU A 62 -12.63 -16.54 15.34
CA LEU A 62 -12.77 -15.79 16.60
C LEU A 62 -11.41 -15.47 17.25
N LEU A 63 -10.46 -16.38 17.21
CA LEU A 63 -9.10 -16.15 17.71
C LEU A 63 -8.35 -15.12 16.85
N LEU A 64 -8.49 -15.17 15.53
CA LEU A 64 -7.94 -14.16 14.61
C LEU A 64 -8.54 -12.79 14.88
N LEU A 65 -9.85 -12.71 15.13
CA LEU A 65 -10.53 -11.48 15.48
C LEU A 65 -10.03 -10.89 16.82
N GLU A 66 -9.88 -11.73 17.85
CA GLU A 66 -9.33 -11.32 19.14
C GLU A 66 -7.88 -10.84 19.01
N ARG A 67 -7.06 -11.54 18.20
CA ARG A 67 -5.71 -11.08 17.85
C ARG A 67 -5.71 -9.72 17.17
N ALA A 68 -6.58 -9.52 16.19
CA ALA A 68 -6.69 -8.27 15.46
C ALA A 68 -7.13 -7.11 16.38
N GLN A 69 -8.10 -7.33 17.26
CA GLN A 69 -8.53 -6.35 18.26
C GLN A 69 -7.38 -5.96 19.19
N LEU A 70 -6.70 -6.95 19.79
CA LEU A 70 -5.54 -6.70 20.66
C LEU A 70 -4.45 -5.93 19.93
N LYS A 71 -4.12 -6.30 18.68
CA LYS A 71 -3.11 -5.62 17.88
C LYS A 71 -3.49 -4.16 17.57
N LEU A 72 -4.76 -3.90 17.24
CA LEU A 72 -5.23 -2.55 16.91
C LEU A 72 -5.38 -1.66 18.16
N ASP A 73 -5.85 -2.23 19.28
CA ASP A 73 -6.03 -1.49 20.54
C ASP A 73 -4.68 -1.19 21.23
N SER A 74 -3.66 -2.02 21.03
CA SER A 74 -2.31 -1.81 21.60
C SER A 74 -1.33 -1.09 20.66
N LYS A 75 -1.69 -0.84 19.39
CA LYS A 75 -0.81 -0.17 18.43
C LYS A 75 -0.48 1.25 18.93
N PRO A 76 0.81 1.63 19.06
CA PRO A 76 1.19 3.01 19.31
C PRO A 76 0.61 3.95 18.25
N VAL A 77 0.12 5.12 18.67
CA VAL A 77 -0.43 6.11 17.76
C VAL A 77 0.71 6.92 17.18
N GLU A 78 1.25 6.44 16.06
CA GLU A 78 2.16 7.19 15.19
C GLU A 78 1.34 7.82 14.06
N THR A 79 1.56 9.11 13.81
CA THR A 79 0.82 9.80 12.74
C THR A 79 1.45 9.48 11.40
N GLU A 80 0.68 8.84 10.53
CA GLU A 80 1.03 8.58 9.15
C GLU A 80 0.00 9.26 8.26
N TYR A 81 0.47 10.06 7.31
CA TYR A 81 -0.40 10.76 6.38
C TYR A 81 -0.70 9.91 5.14
N GLY A 82 -1.95 9.96 4.70
CA GLY A 82 -2.44 9.26 3.52
C GLY A 82 -3.01 10.21 2.49
N GLU A 83 -3.54 9.63 1.42
CA GLU A 83 -4.13 10.34 0.30
C GLU A 83 -5.65 10.44 0.42
N ASP A 84 -6.24 11.42 -0.27
CA ASP A 84 -7.68 11.43 -0.49
C ASP A 84 -8.08 10.34 -1.51
N ALA A 85 -8.64 9.24 -1.01
CA ALA A 85 -9.07 8.12 -1.83
C ALA A 85 -10.24 8.45 -2.78
N LEU A 86 -10.93 9.58 -2.57
CA LEU A 86 -12.07 10.02 -3.40
C LEU A 86 -11.71 11.15 -4.35
N ALA A 87 -10.47 11.65 -4.33
CA ALA A 87 -10.05 12.81 -5.12
C ALA A 87 -10.35 12.65 -6.62
N MET A 88 -10.19 11.44 -7.17
CA MET A 88 -10.43 11.17 -8.58
C MET A 88 -11.87 11.44 -9.01
N LEU A 89 -12.86 11.28 -8.11
CA LEU A 89 -14.27 11.41 -8.44
C LEU A 89 -14.63 12.82 -8.90
N LYS A 90 -13.87 13.84 -8.52
CA LYS A 90 -14.12 15.22 -8.94
C LYS A 90 -13.95 15.44 -10.45
N HIS A 91 -13.24 14.53 -11.12
CA HIS A 91 -12.92 14.63 -12.53
C HIS A 91 -13.89 13.87 -13.44
N TYR A 92 -14.66 12.94 -12.87
CA TYR A 92 -15.55 12.07 -13.63
C TYR A 92 -17.00 12.39 -13.26
N PRO A 93 -17.84 12.82 -14.22
CA PRO A 93 -19.18 13.32 -13.93
C PRO A 93 -20.13 12.24 -13.40
N THR A 94 -19.82 10.96 -13.63
CA THR A 94 -20.60 9.82 -13.15
C THR A 94 -19.69 8.67 -12.74
N PRO A 95 -20.15 7.77 -11.85
CA PRO A 95 -19.44 6.52 -11.57
C PRO A 95 -19.12 5.70 -12.82
N GLN A 96 -20.03 5.64 -13.80
CA GLN A 96 -19.79 4.92 -15.05
C GLN A 96 -18.64 5.53 -15.87
N ALA A 97 -18.50 6.86 -15.90
CA ALA A 97 -17.39 7.50 -16.60
C ALA A 97 -16.02 7.13 -16.01
N LEU A 98 -15.96 6.93 -14.68
CA LEU A 98 -14.76 6.42 -14.02
C LEU A 98 -14.50 4.95 -14.40
N VAL A 99 -15.53 4.10 -14.46
CA VAL A 99 -15.41 2.70 -14.93
C VAL A 99 -14.92 2.63 -16.37
N ASP A 100 -15.49 3.44 -17.26
CA ASP A 100 -15.08 3.47 -18.67
C ASP A 100 -13.61 3.91 -18.80
N THR A 101 -13.17 4.85 -17.97
CA THR A 101 -11.77 5.29 -17.91
C THR A 101 -10.86 4.19 -17.39
N TYR A 102 -11.27 3.49 -16.33
CA TYR A 102 -10.52 2.37 -15.76
C TYR A 102 -10.27 1.26 -16.79
N ILE A 103 -11.33 0.84 -17.48
CA ILE A 103 -11.26 -0.26 -18.45
C ILE A 103 -10.51 0.17 -19.73
N ASN A 104 -10.76 1.37 -20.25
CA ASN A 104 -10.17 1.82 -21.52
C ASN A 104 -8.75 2.40 -21.38
N GLY A 105 -8.30 2.68 -20.14
CA GLY A 105 -6.93 3.08 -19.83
C GLY A 105 -5.97 1.92 -19.54
N LEU A 106 -6.49 0.69 -19.47
CA LEU A 106 -5.73 -0.52 -19.21
C LEU A 106 -4.96 -1.00 -20.46
N PHE A 107 -3.69 -1.36 -20.27
CA PHE A 107 -2.86 -2.03 -21.28
C PHE A 107 -1.83 -2.94 -20.60
N VAL A 108 -1.02 -3.66 -21.38
CA VAL A 108 -0.01 -4.58 -20.84
C VAL A 108 1.39 -4.14 -21.26
N LEU A 109 2.30 -4.05 -20.31
CA LEU A 109 3.73 -3.89 -20.55
C LEU A 109 4.43 -5.25 -20.51
N GLN A 110 5.25 -5.51 -21.51
CA GLN A 110 6.27 -6.55 -21.44
C GLN A 110 7.46 -6.00 -20.66
N LYS A 111 7.82 -6.70 -19.58
CA LYS A 111 9.03 -6.45 -18.80
C LYS A 111 10.07 -7.53 -19.06
N ASP A 112 11.32 -7.09 -19.13
CA ASP A 112 12.44 -8.00 -19.14
C ASP A 112 12.56 -8.67 -17.76
N SER A 113 12.33 -9.97 -17.75
CA SER A 113 12.71 -10.83 -16.62
C SER A 113 14.22 -11.01 -16.62
N SER A 114 14.82 -11.14 -15.43
CA SER A 114 16.23 -11.51 -15.25
C SER A 114 16.57 -12.92 -15.74
N SER A 115 15.57 -13.68 -16.20
CA SER A 115 15.72 -15.02 -16.77
C SER A 115 15.72 -15.01 -18.30
N ASP A 116 16.52 -15.87 -18.91
CA ASP A 116 16.66 -16.01 -20.36
C ASP A 116 15.51 -16.78 -21.01
N TYR A 117 14.63 -17.41 -20.22
CA TYR A 117 13.47 -18.18 -20.68
C TYR A 117 12.12 -17.67 -20.15
N LEU A 118 12.10 -16.53 -19.46
CA LEU A 118 10.87 -15.91 -18.95
C LEU A 118 10.65 -14.52 -19.56
N THR A 119 9.38 -14.22 -19.82
CA THR A 119 8.92 -12.88 -20.20
C THR A 119 7.79 -12.47 -19.28
N ASP A 120 7.98 -11.38 -18.53
CA ASP A 120 6.98 -10.88 -17.59
C ASP A 120 6.01 -9.93 -18.31
N LEU A 121 4.73 -10.03 -17.96
CA LEU A 121 3.64 -9.22 -18.48
C LEU A 121 2.99 -8.49 -17.32
N GLN A 122 3.09 -7.16 -17.31
CA GLN A 122 2.51 -6.32 -16.28
C GLN A 122 1.31 -5.55 -16.83
N PRO A 123 0.09 -5.82 -16.34
CA PRO A 123 -1.05 -4.95 -16.59
C PRO A 123 -0.83 -3.58 -15.94
N VAL A 124 -1.02 -2.50 -16.71
CA VAL A 124 -0.90 -1.12 -16.24
C VAL A 124 -2.29 -0.52 -16.11
N PHE A 125 -2.71 -0.33 -14.86
CA PHE A 125 -3.99 0.29 -14.54
C PHE A 125 -3.87 1.82 -14.47
N PRO A 126 -4.88 2.56 -14.97
CA PRO A 126 -4.85 4.02 -14.96
C PRO A 126 -4.85 4.60 -13.55
N PHE A 127 -5.46 3.92 -12.58
CA PHE A 127 -5.53 4.34 -11.19
C PHE A 127 -4.67 3.42 -10.33
N THR A 128 -3.79 4.01 -9.52
CA THR A 128 -2.89 3.29 -8.61
C THR A 128 -3.05 3.94 -7.23
N PHE A 129 -3.52 3.18 -6.25
CA PHE A 129 -3.73 3.69 -4.89
C PHE A 129 -2.67 3.10 -3.95
N SER A 130 -2.13 3.95 -3.09
CA SER A 130 -1.24 3.59 -1.97
C SER A 130 -2.01 2.95 -0.79
N VAL A 131 -3.29 2.65 -0.97
CA VAL A 131 -4.18 2.06 0.04
C VAL A 131 -4.44 0.59 -0.33
N PRO A 132 -4.68 -0.35 0.60
CA PRO A 132 -4.94 -1.77 0.27
C PRO A 132 -6.18 -2.05 -0.60
N ALA A 133 -6.82 -1.02 -1.15
CA ALA A 133 -7.88 -1.15 -2.13
C ALA A 133 -7.35 -0.71 -3.50
N ALA A 134 -7.24 -1.67 -4.40
CA ALA A 134 -7.40 -1.47 -5.84
C ALA A 134 -8.66 -0.62 -6.12
N PHE A 135 -8.75 -0.07 -7.33
CA PHE A 135 -9.85 0.75 -7.86
C PHE A 135 -11.15 0.82 -7.03
N LEU A 136 -11.64 2.05 -6.80
CA LEU A 136 -12.72 2.38 -5.83
C LEU A 136 -13.96 1.49 -5.87
N PHE A 137 -14.35 1.02 -7.06
CA PHE A 137 -15.55 0.23 -7.25
C PHE A 137 -15.25 -1.27 -7.29
N PRO A 138 -16.18 -2.12 -6.82
CA PRO A 138 -16.06 -3.56 -6.92
C PRO A 138 -15.74 -3.99 -8.35
N HIS A 139 -14.67 -4.76 -8.52
CA HIS A 139 -14.19 -5.21 -9.81
C HIS A 139 -13.59 -6.60 -9.71
N GLY A 140 -13.54 -7.29 -10.85
CA GLY A 140 -12.85 -8.56 -11.03
C GLY A 140 -12.17 -8.59 -12.39
N LEU A 141 -10.99 -9.20 -12.42
CA LEU A 141 -10.20 -9.42 -13.62
C LEU A 141 -9.81 -10.89 -13.69
N GLU A 142 -10.10 -11.53 -14.82
CA GLU A 142 -9.78 -12.94 -15.06
C GLU A 142 -8.97 -13.05 -16.35
N TRP A 143 -7.73 -13.49 -16.25
CA TRP A 143 -6.88 -13.75 -17.42
C TRP A 143 -7.19 -15.11 -18.03
N GLN A 144 -7.22 -15.16 -19.36
CA GLN A 144 -7.64 -16.36 -20.10
C GLN A 144 -6.54 -16.94 -20.97
N SER A 145 -5.82 -16.10 -21.70
CA SER A 145 -4.78 -16.56 -22.61
C SER A 145 -3.86 -15.44 -23.05
N VAL A 146 -2.71 -15.80 -23.62
CA VAL A 146 -1.84 -14.90 -24.36
C VAL A 146 -1.71 -15.38 -25.81
N THR A 147 -1.82 -14.45 -26.75
CA THR A 147 -1.52 -14.68 -28.16
C THR A 147 -0.08 -14.28 -28.45
N LEU A 148 0.69 -15.19 -29.06
CA LEU A 148 2.08 -14.98 -29.44
C LEU A 148 2.20 -14.47 -30.89
N SER A 149 3.37 -13.96 -31.25
CA SER A 149 3.67 -13.38 -32.58
C SER A 149 3.51 -14.37 -33.74
N ASN A 150 3.61 -15.67 -33.47
CA ASN A 150 3.34 -16.74 -34.43
C ASN A 150 1.86 -17.20 -34.46
N LYS A 151 0.96 -16.44 -33.82
CA LYS A 151 -0.48 -16.69 -33.69
C LYS A 151 -0.86 -17.90 -32.83
N ARG A 152 0.08 -18.49 -32.08
CA ARG A 152 -0.27 -19.48 -31.06
C ARG A 152 -0.96 -18.80 -29.89
N VAL A 153 -2.00 -19.43 -29.38
CA VAL A 153 -2.71 -19.01 -28.17
C VAL A 153 -2.32 -19.96 -27.06
N ILE A 154 -1.78 -19.41 -25.98
CA ILE A 154 -1.38 -20.14 -24.77
C ILE A 154 -2.41 -19.83 -23.69
N ALA A 155 -3.10 -20.85 -23.22
CA ALA A 155 -4.11 -20.70 -22.17
C ALA A 155 -3.44 -20.40 -20.82
N PHE A 156 -4.11 -19.61 -19.99
CA PHE A 156 -3.72 -19.36 -18.61
C PHE A 156 -3.76 -20.66 -17.79
N GLN A 157 -2.75 -20.81 -16.93
CA GLN A 157 -2.64 -21.90 -15.96
C GLN A 157 -2.38 -21.30 -14.57
N PRO A 158 -3.03 -21.81 -13.52
CA PRO A 158 -2.88 -21.26 -12.17
C PRO A 158 -1.47 -21.49 -11.58
N GLU A 159 -0.76 -22.49 -12.08
CA GLU A 159 0.60 -22.85 -11.67
C GLU A 159 1.45 -23.14 -12.90
N TRP A 160 2.74 -22.80 -12.84
CA TRP A 160 3.73 -23.18 -13.86
C TRP A 160 4.51 -24.42 -13.38
N SER A 161 4.82 -25.33 -14.31
CA SER A 161 5.80 -26.41 -14.13
C SER A 161 7.06 -26.25 -15.00
N GLU A 162 8.26 -26.25 -14.41
CA GLU A 162 9.53 -26.24 -15.15
C GLU A 162 9.73 -27.48 -16.03
N THR A 163 9.03 -28.57 -15.72
CA THR A 163 9.12 -29.84 -16.45
C THR A 163 8.18 -29.92 -17.65
N ASP A 164 7.25 -28.97 -17.80
CA ASP A 164 6.37 -28.94 -18.96
C ASP A 164 7.16 -28.50 -20.22
N PRO A 165 7.14 -29.30 -21.30
CA PRO A 165 7.89 -29.00 -22.52
C PRO A 165 7.24 -27.89 -23.38
N GLY A 166 6.10 -27.33 -22.97
CA GLY A 166 5.35 -26.29 -23.65
C GLY A 166 5.61 -24.87 -23.15
N ILE A 167 5.19 -23.89 -23.96
CA ILE A 167 5.11 -22.50 -23.50
C ILE A 167 3.91 -22.39 -22.56
N GLN A 168 4.10 -21.78 -21.39
CA GLN A 168 3.07 -21.63 -20.37
C GLN A 168 2.78 -20.15 -20.10
N LEU A 169 1.55 -19.86 -19.66
CA LEU A 169 1.15 -18.56 -19.11
C LEU A 169 0.64 -18.80 -17.70
N SER A 170 1.26 -18.16 -16.70
CA SER A 170 0.88 -18.31 -15.29
C SER A 170 0.97 -16.98 -14.56
N PRO A 171 0.49 -16.89 -13.30
CA PRO A 171 0.85 -15.80 -12.42
C PRO A 171 2.37 -15.66 -12.32
N SER A 172 2.83 -14.42 -12.13
CA SER A 172 4.24 -14.10 -12.04
C SER A 172 4.88 -14.72 -10.81
N SER A 173 5.98 -15.45 -11.01
CA SER A 173 6.82 -15.92 -9.90
C SER A 173 7.76 -14.84 -9.37
N SER A 174 7.99 -13.77 -10.16
CA SER A 174 8.84 -12.64 -9.79
C SER A 174 8.09 -11.60 -8.94
N ASN A 175 6.76 -11.60 -8.97
CA ASN A 175 5.92 -10.71 -8.14
C ASN A 175 4.76 -11.45 -7.46
N LEU A 176 5.07 -12.17 -6.37
CA LEU A 176 4.07 -12.86 -5.55
C LEU A 176 3.09 -11.92 -4.83
N THR A 177 3.35 -10.61 -4.85
CA THR A 177 2.50 -9.60 -4.17
C THR A 177 1.44 -8.99 -5.07
N ASN A 178 1.55 -9.16 -6.41
CA ASN A 178 0.54 -8.71 -7.37
C ASN A 178 0.07 -9.89 -8.25
N PRO A 179 -1.10 -10.48 -7.97
CA PRO A 179 -1.58 -11.65 -8.71
C PRO A 179 -1.94 -11.35 -10.17
N ASP A 180 -2.09 -10.08 -10.53
CA ASP A 180 -2.39 -9.68 -11.91
C ASP A 180 -1.15 -9.65 -12.82
N ASP A 181 0.07 -9.62 -12.24
CA ASP A 181 1.29 -9.75 -13.01
C ASP A 181 1.41 -11.20 -13.48
N LEU A 182 1.71 -11.40 -14.77
CA LEU A 182 1.80 -12.71 -15.40
C LEU A 182 3.20 -12.97 -15.93
N THR A 183 3.53 -14.23 -16.15
CA THR A 183 4.77 -14.64 -16.80
C THR A 183 4.46 -15.61 -17.92
N VAL A 184 5.09 -15.38 -19.09
CA VAL A 184 5.20 -16.35 -20.17
C VAL A 184 6.49 -17.13 -19.98
N ALA A 185 6.38 -18.42 -19.69
CA ALA A 185 7.52 -19.31 -19.53
C ALA A 185 7.76 -20.10 -20.81
N TYR A 186 8.98 -20.02 -21.34
CA TYR A 186 9.42 -20.85 -22.46
C TYR A 186 10.03 -22.18 -21.94
N PRO A 187 9.95 -23.28 -22.71
CA PRO A 187 10.41 -24.59 -22.27
C PRO A 187 11.87 -24.56 -21.81
N PHE A 188 12.12 -24.89 -20.54
CA PHE A 188 13.46 -24.95 -19.96
C PHE A 188 14.08 -26.34 -20.16
N ILE A 189 15.32 -26.39 -20.64
CA ILE A 189 16.09 -27.64 -20.72
C ILE A 189 17.46 -27.37 -20.10
N GLU A 190 17.74 -28.07 -19.00
CA GLU A 190 19.00 -27.95 -18.27
C GLU A 190 20.20 -28.17 -19.21
N GLY A 191 21.15 -27.23 -19.20
CA GLY A 191 22.34 -27.25 -20.05
C GLY A 191 22.16 -26.74 -21.48
N LEU A 192 20.98 -26.25 -21.86
CA LEU A 192 20.76 -25.53 -23.11
C LEU A 192 20.44 -24.06 -22.85
N ASP A 193 21.25 -23.16 -23.43
CA ASP A 193 20.94 -21.73 -23.43
C ASP A 193 19.66 -21.48 -24.25
N ILE A 194 18.63 -21.00 -23.57
CA ILE A 194 17.40 -20.56 -24.21
C ILE A 194 17.52 -19.07 -24.44
N ASP A 195 17.43 -18.66 -25.70
CA ASP A 195 17.38 -17.26 -26.05
C ASP A 195 15.92 -16.87 -26.28
N LYS A 196 15.25 -16.34 -25.25
CA LYS A 196 13.85 -15.87 -25.35
C LYS A 196 13.62 -14.91 -26.52
N LYS A 197 14.64 -14.16 -26.97
CA LYS A 197 14.52 -13.22 -28.09
C LYS A 197 14.27 -13.95 -29.43
N LYS A 198 14.61 -15.23 -29.52
CA LYS A 198 14.32 -16.10 -30.68
C LYS A 198 12.99 -16.84 -30.56
N GLN A 199 12.32 -16.74 -29.43
CA GLN A 199 11.03 -17.37 -29.20
C GLN A 199 9.88 -16.45 -29.67
N PRO A 200 8.69 -17.01 -29.99
CA PRO A 200 7.51 -16.23 -30.30
C PRO A 200 7.15 -15.31 -29.11
N GLN A 201 7.16 -14.00 -29.34
CA GLN A 201 6.89 -13.00 -28.31
C GLN A 201 5.39 -12.83 -28.06
N PRO A 202 4.97 -12.51 -26.82
CA PRO A 202 3.58 -12.17 -26.54
C PRO A 202 3.20 -10.87 -27.26
N VAL A 203 2.02 -10.85 -27.91
CA VAL A 203 1.53 -9.67 -28.66
C VAL A 203 0.17 -9.18 -28.20
N SER A 204 -0.66 -10.06 -27.64
CA SER A 204 -1.94 -9.66 -27.04
C SER A 204 -2.31 -10.56 -25.88
N LEU A 205 -2.80 -9.97 -24.79
CA LEU A 205 -3.29 -10.67 -23.61
C LEU A 205 -4.82 -10.62 -23.57
N GLN A 206 -5.45 -11.79 -23.44
CA GLN A 206 -6.89 -11.93 -23.38
C GLN A 206 -7.35 -12.16 -21.94
N GLY A 207 -8.45 -11.51 -21.57
CA GLY A 207 -9.03 -11.60 -20.24
C GLY A 207 -10.50 -11.20 -20.24
N LYS A 208 -11.10 -11.18 -19.06
CA LYS A 208 -12.44 -10.66 -18.81
C LYS A 208 -12.39 -9.72 -17.63
N VAL A 209 -13.00 -8.55 -17.79
CA VAL A 209 -13.17 -7.60 -16.71
C VAL A 209 -14.65 -7.42 -16.38
N GLU A 210 -14.95 -7.40 -15.09
CA GLU A 210 -16.23 -6.99 -14.54
C GLU A 210 -16.00 -5.82 -13.59
N VAL A 211 -16.80 -4.75 -13.72
CA VAL A 211 -16.77 -3.62 -12.81
C VAL A 211 -18.21 -3.18 -12.51
N ILE A 212 -18.50 -2.91 -11.23
CA ILE A 212 -19.83 -2.55 -10.75
C ILE A 212 -19.85 -1.08 -10.35
N ALA A 213 -20.39 -0.23 -11.23
CA ALA A 213 -20.61 1.18 -10.90
C ALA A 213 -21.83 1.32 -9.98
N PRO A 214 -21.70 1.99 -8.81
CA PRO A 214 -22.86 2.34 -8.00
C PRO A 214 -23.71 3.42 -8.69
N ARG A 215 -24.97 3.57 -8.27
CA ARG A 215 -25.83 4.69 -8.70
C ARG A 215 -25.19 6.03 -8.40
N ARG A 216 -24.58 6.14 -7.22
CA ARG A 216 -23.93 7.33 -6.69
C ARG A 216 -23.05 6.97 -5.49
N LEU A 217 -22.22 7.92 -5.09
CA LEU A 217 -21.53 7.95 -3.81
C LEU A 217 -22.00 9.19 -3.04
N TYR A 218 -22.10 9.07 -1.71
CA TYR A 218 -22.36 10.21 -0.84
C TYR A 218 -21.47 10.17 0.40
N SER A 219 -20.82 11.28 0.72
CA SER A 219 -19.95 11.46 1.88
C SER A 219 -20.68 12.17 3.02
N PHE A 220 -20.48 11.69 4.24
CA PHE A 220 -20.88 12.35 5.48
C PHE A 220 -19.62 12.78 6.24
N ASP A 221 -19.44 14.09 6.40
CA ASP A 221 -18.41 14.63 7.31
C ASP A 221 -18.95 14.65 8.74
N LEU A 222 -18.28 13.91 9.63
CA LEU A 222 -18.68 13.71 11.02
C LEU A 222 -17.57 14.17 11.97
N THR A 223 -17.97 14.73 13.10
CA THR A 223 -17.09 15.22 14.15
C THR A 223 -17.54 14.69 15.52
N LYS A 224 -16.82 15.05 16.59
CA LYS A 224 -17.22 14.73 17.97
C LYS A 224 -18.62 15.23 18.35
N LYS A 225 -19.14 16.24 17.64
CA LYS A 225 -20.50 16.78 17.86
C LYS A 225 -21.60 15.84 17.36
N ASP A 226 -21.26 14.95 16.42
CA ASP A 226 -22.19 14.05 15.76
C ASP A 226 -22.31 12.70 16.48
N ILE A 227 -21.59 12.50 17.59
CA ILE A 227 -21.66 11.27 18.40
C ILE A 227 -23.10 11.04 18.89
N GLY A 228 -23.61 9.84 18.65
CA GLY A 228 -24.98 9.42 18.93
C GLY A 228 -26.02 9.91 17.92
N GLN A 229 -25.64 10.71 16.92
CA GLN A 229 -26.56 11.25 15.93
C GLN A 229 -26.56 10.42 14.65
N THR A 230 -27.76 10.15 14.11
CA THR A 230 -27.92 9.57 12.77
C THR A 230 -28.03 10.69 11.74
N ARG A 231 -27.15 10.67 10.74
CA ARG A 231 -27.20 11.50 9.53
C ARG A 231 -27.78 10.67 8.39
N THR A 232 -28.66 11.26 7.60
CA THR A 232 -29.35 10.58 6.50
C THR A 232 -29.31 11.42 5.23
N ASN A 233 -29.10 10.78 4.09
CA ASN A 233 -29.27 11.35 2.76
C ASN A 233 -30.06 10.35 1.90
N ASP A 234 -31.32 10.68 1.61
CA ASP A 234 -32.22 9.82 0.82
C ASP A 234 -32.28 8.40 1.42
N ASN A 235 -31.78 7.35 0.75
CA ASN A 235 -31.77 5.97 1.24
C ASN A 235 -30.56 5.60 2.12
N LEU A 236 -29.56 6.48 2.25
CA LEU A 236 -28.32 6.21 2.98
C LEU A 236 -28.35 6.85 4.36
N SER A 237 -27.89 6.12 5.38
CA SER A 237 -27.79 6.64 6.75
C SER A 237 -26.54 6.16 7.46
N VAL A 238 -25.95 7.03 8.27
CA VAL A 238 -24.77 6.77 9.11
C VAL A 238 -25.03 7.31 10.51
N THR A 239 -24.68 6.53 11.52
CA THR A 239 -24.69 6.95 12.93
C THR A 239 -23.27 6.83 13.47
N LEU A 240 -22.72 7.92 14.00
CA LEU A 240 -21.44 7.89 14.71
C LEU A 240 -21.69 7.41 16.14
N LEU A 241 -21.22 6.21 16.49
CA LEU A 241 -21.40 5.65 17.83
C LEU A 241 -20.31 6.15 18.78
N THR A 242 -19.06 6.09 18.32
CA THR A 242 -17.87 6.46 19.11
C THR A 242 -16.88 7.19 18.22
N LEU A 243 -16.23 8.23 18.74
CA LEU A 243 -15.07 8.86 18.12
C LEU A 243 -14.03 9.17 19.19
N THR A 244 -12.91 8.45 19.14
CA THR A 244 -11.79 8.63 20.06
C THR A 244 -10.62 9.33 19.39
N ASN A 245 -9.42 9.23 19.95
CA ASN A 245 -8.23 9.82 19.37
C ASN A 245 -7.91 9.21 18.00
N ASN A 246 -7.88 7.88 17.89
CA ASN A 246 -7.37 7.15 16.72
C ASN A 246 -8.34 6.11 16.16
N TYR A 247 -9.56 6.01 16.68
CA TYR A 247 -10.59 5.15 16.08
C TYR A 247 -12.00 5.75 16.15
N ALA A 248 -12.85 5.30 15.25
CA ALA A 248 -14.27 5.60 15.23
C ALA A 248 -15.11 4.32 15.11
N GLU A 249 -16.29 4.32 15.71
CA GLU A 249 -17.30 3.27 15.55
C GLU A 249 -18.52 3.86 14.87
N ILE A 250 -18.96 3.24 13.78
CA ILE A 250 -20.08 3.70 12.99
C ILE A 250 -21.08 2.56 12.73
N GLU A 251 -22.35 2.92 12.74
CA GLU A 251 -23.43 2.14 12.16
C GLU A 251 -23.88 2.77 10.85
N TYR A 252 -24.15 1.97 9.84
CA TYR A 252 -24.60 2.47 8.55
C TYR A 252 -25.64 1.55 7.92
N ASN A 253 -26.50 2.13 7.08
CA ASN A 253 -27.55 1.39 6.41
C ASN A 253 -27.91 2.03 5.06
N ASN A 254 -28.30 1.17 4.11
CA ASN A 254 -29.03 1.55 2.92
C ASN A 254 -30.45 0.98 3.04
N SER A 255 -31.45 1.85 3.15
CA SER A 255 -32.85 1.42 3.30
C SER A 255 -33.47 0.89 2.00
N ALA A 256 -32.84 1.14 0.85
CA ALA A 256 -33.27 0.57 -0.42
C ALA A 256 -32.64 -0.82 -0.63
N PRO A 257 -33.38 -1.78 -1.22
CA PRO A 257 -32.81 -3.07 -1.56
C PRO A 257 -31.69 -2.92 -2.60
N LEU A 258 -30.78 -3.88 -2.63
CA LEU A 258 -29.78 -3.98 -3.69
C LEU A 258 -30.45 -4.17 -5.06
N ALA A 259 -29.81 -3.66 -6.10
CA ALA A 259 -30.23 -3.91 -7.47
C ALA A 259 -30.19 -5.43 -7.78
N PRO A 260 -31.14 -5.98 -8.56
CA PRO A 260 -31.19 -7.41 -8.86
C PRO A 260 -29.90 -7.97 -9.46
N GLU A 261 -29.19 -7.16 -10.24
CA GLU A 261 -27.96 -7.55 -10.93
C GLU A 261 -26.78 -7.82 -9.99
N VAL A 262 -26.86 -7.37 -8.73
CA VAL A 262 -25.81 -7.46 -7.72
C VAL A 262 -26.30 -8.04 -6.39
N SER A 263 -27.49 -8.64 -6.35
CA SER A 263 -28.10 -9.14 -5.12
C SER A 263 -27.28 -10.25 -4.45
N GLU A 264 -26.60 -11.07 -5.25
CA GLU A 264 -25.76 -12.18 -4.81
C GLU A 264 -24.28 -11.80 -4.71
N THR A 265 -23.91 -10.56 -5.07
CA THR A 265 -22.53 -10.10 -5.03
C THR A 265 -22.18 -9.60 -3.63
N PRO A 266 -21.10 -10.09 -2.99
CA PRO A 266 -20.65 -9.56 -1.71
C PRO A 266 -20.04 -8.16 -1.90
N LEU A 267 -20.84 -7.13 -1.62
CA LEU A 267 -20.43 -5.73 -1.78
C LEU A 267 -20.03 -5.10 -0.45
N ASN A 268 -18.87 -4.42 -0.42
CA ASN A 268 -18.51 -3.48 0.63
C ASN A 268 -18.83 -2.05 0.17
N PRO A 269 -19.91 -1.43 0.67
CA PRO A 269 -20.35 -0.12 0.20
C PRO A 269 -19.65 1.04 0.94
N LEU A 270 -18.68 0.77 1.80
CA LEU A 270 -18.19 1.76 2.78
C LEU A 270 -16.73 2.12 2.50
N ILE A 271 -16.49 3.42 2.32
CA ILE A 271 -15.16 4.04 2.34
C ILE A 271 -15.13 4.97 3.55
N VAL A 272 -14.10 4.85 4.39
CA VAL A 272 -13.94 5.69 5.59
C VAL A 272 -12.55 6.29 5.58
N GLN A 273 -12.50 7.62 5.61
CA GLN A 273 -11.28 8.42 5.69
C GLN A 273 -11.33 9.29 6.93
N ALA A 274 -10.17 9.73 7.40
CA ALA A 274 -10.07 10.66 8.51
C ALA A 274 -9.08 11.77 8.17
N ARG A 275 -9.36 12.96 8.71
CA ARG A 275 -8.48 14.12 8.66
C ARG A 275 -8.12 14.55 10.06
N ASP A 276 -6.89 15.00 10.22
CA ASP A 276 -6.39 15.59 11.45
C ASP A 276 -6.81 17.07 11.58
N SER A 277 -6.31 17.74 12.63
CA SER A 277 -6.59 19.17 12.86
C SER A 277 -6.02 20.12 11.81
N THR A 278 -5.05 19.67 10.99
CA THR A 278 -4.49 20.44 9.89
C THR A 278 -5.28 20.27 8.59
N GLY A 279 -6.21 19.31 8.57
CA GLY A 279 -7.01 18.93 7.41
C GLY A 279 -6.32 17.91 6.51
N GLN A 280 -5.18 17.36 6.90
CA GLN A 280 -4.48 16.32 6.16
C GLN A 280 -5.12 14.96 6.40
N TYR A 281 -5.21 14.14 5.36
CA TYR A 281 -5.70 12.77 5.48
C TYR A 281 -4.69 11.90 6.22
N ILE A 282 -5.16 11.07 7.16
CA ILE A 282 -4.34 10.12 7.92
C ILE A 282 -4.59 8.69 7.43
N THR A 283 -3.56 7.84 7.45
CA THR A 283 -3.67 6.47 6.93
C THR A 283 -4.54 5.61 7.84
N ARG A 284 -5.25 4.66 7.21
CA ARG A 284 -6.08 3.69 7.93
C ARG A 284 -5.21 2.55 8.45
N ALA A 285 -5.29 2.30 9.76
CA ALA A 285 -4.56 1.22 10.43
C ALA A 285 -5.25 -0.14 10.27
N GLY A 286 -6.58 -0.14 10.19
CA GLY A 286 -7.39 -1.36 10.09
C GLY A 286 -8.84 -1.13 10.44
N SER A 287 -9.62 -2.21 10.50
CA SER A 287 -11.00 -2.18 11.00
C SER A 287 -11.44 -3.53 11.54
N ILE A 288 -12.50 -3.47 12.34
CA ILE A 288 -13.26 -4.60 12.86
C ILE A 288 -14.73 -4.37 12.51
N ASN A 289 -15.36 -5.31 11.82
CA ASN A 289 -16.72 -5.13 11.26
C ASN A 289 -17.78 -5.87 12.07
N GLU A 290 -17.37 -6.54 13.14
CA GLU A 290 -18.22 -7.31 14.04
C GLU A 290 -18.53 -6.50 15.31
N THR A 291 -19.82 -6.36 15.62
CA THR A 291 -20.29 -5.84 16.90
C THR A 291 -19.97 -6.82 18.04
N ALA A 292 -19.94 -6.31 19.28
CA ALA A 292 -19.84 -7.17 20.46
C ALA A 292 -20.96 -8.23 20.53
N ALA A 293 -22.16 -7.89 20.06
CA ALA A 293 -23.30 -8.82 19.99
C ALA A 293 -23.09 -9.94 18.95
N GLN A 294 -22.51 -9.62 17.78
CA GLN A 294 -22.11 -10.61 16.77
C GLN A 294 -21.06 -11.57 17.32
N ILE A 295 -20.01 -11.04 17.96
CA ILE A 295 -18.95 -11.84 18.56
C ILE A 295 -19.52 -12.78 19.64
N ALA A 296 -20.41 -12.27 20.49
CA ALA A 296 -21.08 -13.08 21.51
C ALA A 296 -21.94 -14.20 20.90
N PHE A 297 -22.66 -13.90 19.81
CA PHE A 297 -23.44 -14.89 19.07
C PHE A 297 -22.55 -15.99 18.47
N TYR A 298 -21.44 -15.64 17.82
CA TYR A 298 -20.48 -16.61 17.27
C TYR A 298 -19.85 -17.49 18.37
N ARG A 299 -19.51 -16.91 19.52
CA ARG A 299 -19.03 -17.67 20.68
C ARG A 299 -20.08 -18.66 21.19
N GLN A 300 -21.36 -18.29 21.16
CA GLN A 300 -22.45 -19.20 21.52
C GLN A 300 -22.59 -20.36 20.52
N GLN A 301 -22.51 -20.10 19.21
CA GLN A 301 -22.51 -21.14 18.18
C GLN A 301 -21.34 -22.11 18.37
N LEU A 302 -20.13 -21.58 18.59
CA LEU A 302 -18.93 -22.38 18.85
C LEU A 302 -19.10 -23.29 20.07
N ALA A 303 -19.55 -22.72 21.20
CA ALA A 303 -19.77 -23.48 22.43
C ALA A 303 -20.80 -24.60 22.25
N LYS A 304 -21.83 -24.38 21.42
CA LYS A 304 -22.86 -25.37 21.12
C LYS A 304 -22.33 -26.50 20.24
N MET A 305 -21.49 -26.20 19.26
CA MET A 305 -20.81 -27.22 18.44
C MET A 305 -19.85 -28.08 19.30
N GLN A 306 -19.10 -27.45 20.21
CA GLN A 306 -18.16 -28.14 21.12
C GLN A 306 -18.85 -29.11 22.10
N GLN A 307 -20.16 -29.00 22.32
CA GLN A 307 -20.93 -29.93 23.15
C GLN A 307 -21.38 -31.20 22.39
N GLN A 308 -21.25 -31.21 21.06
CA GLN A 308 -21.68 -32.33 20.23
C GLN A 308 -20.57 -33.37 20.10
N LYS A 309 -20.98 -34.64 19.93
CA LYS A 309 -20.04 -35.75 19.66
C LYS A 309 -19.84 -36.02 18.17
N SER A 310 -20.82 -35.67 17.35
CA SER A 310 -20.82 -35.89 15.90
C SER A 310 -21.65 -34.82 15.20
N TRP A 311 -21.39 -34.59 13.92
CA TRP A 311 -22.20 -33.70 13.09
C TRP A 311 -23.54 -34.37 12.76
N SER A 312 -24.62 -33.60 12.73
CA SER A 312 -25.94 -34.10 12.33
C SER A 312 -26.68 -33.07 11.48
N GLU A 313 -27.55 -33.54 10.58
CA GLU A 313 -28.41 -32.64 9.79
C GLU A 313 -29.31 -31.75 10.68
N ALA A 314 -29.71 -32.25 11.85
CA ALA A 314 -30.51 -31.49 12.80
C ALA A 314 -29.72 -30.33 13.41
N LEU A 315 -28.43 -30.56 13.76
CA LEU A 315 -27.53 -29.51 14.23
C LEU A 315 -27.32 -28.46 13.15
N GLU A 316 -26.99 -28.88 11.92
CA GLU A 316 -26.75 -28.01 10.76
C GLU A 316 -27.95 -27.08 10.50
N LYS A 317 -29.16 -27.66 10.39
CA LYS A 317 -30.38 -26.88 10.24
C LYS A 317 -30.62 -25.91 11.40
N GLN A 318 -30.27 -26.31 12.63
CA GLN A 318 -30.45 -25.45 13.79
C GLN A 318 -29.46 -24.27 13.78
N LEU A 319 -28.19 -24.49 13.47
CA LEU A 319 -27.18 -23.43 13.35
C LEU A 319 -27.55 -22.47 12.22
N ASP A 320 -27.98 -22.99 11.06
CA ASP A 320 -28.43 -22.19 9.92
C ASP A 320 -29.66 -21.33 10.24
N GLU A 321 -30.65 -21.89 10.93
CA GLU A 321 -31.87 -21.16 11.33
C GLU A 321 -31.53 -20.06 12.36
N GLU A 322 -30.65 -20.36 13.32
CA GLU A 322 -30.17 -19.40 14.32
C GLU A 322 -29.39 -18.25 13.66
N GLN A 323 -28.48 -18.57 12.73
CA GLN A 323 -27.74 -17.59 11.94
C GLN A 323 -28.68 -16.70 11.13
N ARG A 324 -29.59 -17.28 10.34
CA ARG A 324 -30.57 -16.53 9.55
C ARG A 324 -31.46 -15.65 10.41
N THR A 325 -31.88 -16.13 11.58
CA THR A 325 -32.69 -15.36 12.52
C THR A 325 -31.91 -14.20 13.11
N PHE A 326 -30.64 -14.41 13.43
CA PHE A 326 -29.75 -13.36 13.90
C PHE A 326 -29.52 -12.30 12.83
N GLU A 327 -29.17 -12.69 11.61
CA GLU A 327 -28.93 -11.80 10.47
C GLU A 327 -30.17 -10.99 10.08
N LYS A 328 -31.37 -11.60 10.08
CA LYS A 328 -32.63 -10.89 9.82
C LYS A 328 -32.91 -9.74 10.80
N ARG A 329 -32.34 -9.78 12.01
CA ARG A 329 -32.47 -8.71 13.00
C ARG A 329 -31.44 -7.59 12.80
N GLN A 330 -30.39 -7.83 12.03
CA GLN A 330 -29.34 -6.86 11.73
C GLN A 330 -29.75 -5.98 10.56
N ALA A 331 -30.58 -4.97 10.83
CA ALA A 331 -30.99 -3.98 9.82
C ALA A 331 -29.90 -2.92 9.52
N ARG A 332 -28.80 -2.94 10.27
CA ARG A 332 -27.68 -1.99 10.15
C ARG A 332 -26.38 -2.76 10.12
N ARG A 333 -25.41 -2.21 9.41
CA ARG A 333 -24.03 -2.71 9.38
C ARG A 333 -23.19 -1.88 10.34
N TYR A 334 -22.11 -2.47 10.83
CA TYR A 334 -21.22 -1.87 11.80
C TYR A 334 -19.79 -1.87 11.27
N SER A 335 -19.01 -0.84 11.62
CA SER A 335 -17.57 -0.84 11.43
C SER A 335 -16.89 -0.02 12.53
N LYS A 336 -15.86 -0.60 13.14
CA LYS A 336 -14.88 0.10 13.96
C LYS A 336 -13.63 0.30 13.13
N VAL A 337 -13.27 1.54 12.83
CA VAL A 337 -12.16 1.89 11.94
C VAL A 337 -11.07 2.59 12.74
N TYR A 338 -9.82 2.14 12.57
CA TYR A 338 -8.63 2.66 13.24
C TYR A 338 -7.75 3.41 12.26
N PHE A 339 -7.08 4.46 12.74
CA PHE A 339 -6.21 5.34 11.97
C PHE A 339 -4.85 5.53 12.65
N ASN A 340 -3.83 5.79 11.85
CA ASN A 340 -2.49 6.14 12.29
C ASN A 340 -2.42 7.66 12.50
N GLY A 341 -2.99 8.14 13.59
CA GLY A 341 -3.02 9.57 13.93
C GLY A 341 -4.29 10.01 14.67
N THR A 342 -4.31 11.28 15.06
CA THR A 342 -5.47 11.89 15.73
C THR A 342 -6.56 12.29 14.73
N ILE A 343 -7.80 11.87 14.99
CA ILE A 343 -8.96 12.19 14.16
C ILE A 343 -9.62 13.49 14.63
N GLU A 344 -9.69 14.49 13.74
CA GLU A 344 -10.51 15.69 13.93
C GLU A 344 -11.85 15.55 13.20
N THR A 345 -11.80 15.13 11.92
CA THR A 345 -12.98 14.90 11.09
C THR A 345 -12.94 13.51 10.49
N LEU A 346 -14.06 12.79 10.59
CA LEU A 346 -14.27 11.48 9.97
C LEU A 346 -15.14 11.66 8.73
N GLU A 347 -14.64 11.31 7.56
CA GLU A 347 -15.40 11.28 6.31
C GLU A 347 -15.90 9.85 6.07
N VAL A 348 -17.22 9.65 6.11
CA VAL A 348 -17.85 8.35 5.86
C VAL A 348 -18.59 8.39 4.53
N SER A 349 -18.10 7.65 3.56
CA SER A 349 -18.60 7.65 2.19
C SER A 349 -19.26 6.33 1.86
N MET A 350 -20.49 6.40 1.35
CA MET A 350 -21.32 5.23 1.05
C MET A 350 -21.60 5.12 -0.45
N LEU A 351 -21.27 3.96 -1.02
CA LEU A 351 -21.60 3.55 -2.39
C LEU A 351 -23.04 3.02 -2.43
N ASP A 352 -23.89 3.66 -3.22
CA ASP A 352 -25.30 3.30 -3.34
C ASP A 352 -25.54 2.30 -4.47
N PHE A 353 -25.68 1.02 -4.09
CA PHE A 353 -25.99 -0.08 -5.02
C PHE A 353 -27.49 -0.39 -5.12
N SER A 354 -28.38 0.53 -4.72
CA SER A 354 -29.83 0.36 -4.94
C SER A 354 -30.20 0.39 -6.43
N ALA A 355 -29.34 1.00 -7.24
CA ALA A 355 -29.20 0.75 -8.67
C ALA A 355 -27.70 0.60 -8.94
N ALA A 356 -27.34 -0.24 -9.91
CA ALA A 356 -25.95 -0.45 -10.29
C ALA A 356 -25.84 -0.66 -11.79
N THR A 357 -24.69 -0.33 -12.37
CA THR A 357 -24.35 -0.71 -13.75
C THR A 357 -23.20 -1.70 -13.69
N VAL A 358 -23.46 -2.93 -14.14
CA VAL A 358 -22.46 -3.99 -14.22
C VAL A 358 -21.88 -4.00 -15.62
N THR A 359 -20.65 -3.52 -15.77
CA THR A 359 -19.92 -3.54 -17.04
C THR A 359 -19.10 -4.83 -17.11
N ARG A 360 -19.42 -5.69 -18.10
CA ARG A 360 -18.63 -6.88 -18.45
C ARG A 360 -18.00 -6.68 -19.81
N LYS A 361 -16.69 -6.88 -19.92
CA LYS A 361 -15.97 -6.70 -21.18
C LYS A 361 -14.92 -7.80 -21.36
N ASP A 362 -14.95 -8.44 -22.53
CA ASP A 362 -13.84 -9.27 -22.98
C ASP A 362 -12.68 -8.34 -23.37
N LEU A 363 -11.51 -8.61 -22.81
CA LEU A 363 -10.29 -7.87 -23.03
C LEU A 363 -9.45 -8.55 -24.11
N ASP A 364 -8.92 -7.74 -25.02
CA ASP A 364 -7.86 -8.10 -25.98
C ASP A 364 -6.84 -6.96 -25.94
N LEU A 365 -5.92 -7.05 -24.99
CA LEU A 365 -5.00 -5.96 -24.66
C LEU A 365 -3.68 -6.11 -25.42
N PRO A 366 -3.24 -5.10 -26.18
CA PRO A 366 -1.95 -5.16 -26.84
C PRO A 366 -0.82 -5.20 -25.82
N VAL A 367 0.14 -6.09 -26.04
CA VAL A 367 1.39 -6.12 -25.27
C VAL A 367 2.34 -5.09 -25.86
N ARG A 368 2.78 -4.15 -25.03
CA ARG A 368 3.69 -3.05 -25.38
C ARG A 368 5.05 -3.29 -24.76
N HIS A 369 6.11 -2.96 -25.48
CA HIS A 369 7.47 -3.11 -25.00
C HIS A 369 8.12 -1.74 -24.84
N PHE A 370 8.35 -1.35 -23.59
CA PHE A 370 9.03 -0.10 -23.24
C PHE A 370 10.10 -0.44 -22.22
N ASP A 371 11.35 -0.52 -22.67
CA ASP A 371 12.48 -0.62 -21.77
C ASP A 371 12.66 0.72 -21.05
N ALA A 372 12.95 0.68 -19.75
CA ALA A 372 13.23 1.90 -18.98
C ALA A 372 14.43 2.68 -19.56
N GLU A 373 15.40 1.95 -20.12
CA GLU A 373 16.54 2.49 -20.85
C GLU A 373 16.73 1.76 -22.17
N THR A 374 16.85 2.49 -23.28
CA THR A 374 17.03 1.91 -24.62
C THR A 374 18.08 2.68 -25.44
N PRO A 375 18.92 2.03 -26.25
CA PRO A 375 19.76 2.72 -27.22
C PRO A 375 19.00 3.14 -28.49
N ASP A 376 17.77 2.64 -28.69
CA ASP A 376 16.95 3.06 -29.82
C ASP A 376 16.61 4.54 -29.71
N LYS A 377 16.55 5.24 -30.84
CA LYS A 377 16.15 6.65 -30.91
C LYS A 377 14.72 6.82 -31.41
N ALA A 378 14.10 5.75 -31.90
CA ALA A 378 12.69 5.75 -32.25
C ALA A 378 11.85 5.95 -30.98
N ILE A 379 10.84 6.81 -31.09
CA ILE A 379 9.88 7.05 -30.02
C ILE A 379 8.61 6.30 -30.40
N GLU A 380 8.31 5.25 -29.65
CA GLU A 380 7.09 4.48 -29.88
C GLU A 380 5.86 5.27 -29.41
N PRO A 381 4.75 5.27 -30.16
CA PRO A 381 3.53 5.94 -29.73
C PRO A 381 2.79 5.11 -28.67
N LEU A 382 2.32 5.78 -27.62
CA LEU A 382 1.48 5.20 -26.57
C LEU A 382 0.19 6.02 -26.42
N ASN A 383 -0.72 5.84 -27.39
CA ASN A 383 -1.98 6.57 -27.42
C ASN A 383 -3.08 5.75 -26.75
N LEU A 384 -3.55 6.22 -25.58
CA LEU A 384 -4.68 5.65 -24.86
C LEU A 384 -5.88 6.62 -24.96
N PRO A 385 -7.11 6.14 -25.22
CA PRO A 385 -8.27 6.99 -25.50
C PRO A 385 -8.93 7.52 -24.22
N VAL A 386 -8.15 7.83 -23.20
CA VAL A 386 -8.64 8.27 -21.89
C VAL A 386 -7.77 9.38 -21.31
N VAL A 387 -8.35 10.15 -20.39
CA VAL A 387 -7.65 11.16 -19.60
C VAL A 387 -7.68 10.74 -18.14
N VAL A 388 -6.51 10.76 -17.50
CA VAL A 388 -6.34 10.42 -16.10
C VAL A 388 -5.53 11.51 -15.45
N TYR A 389 -6.03 12.00 -14.32
CA TYR A 389 -5.40 13.10 -13.60
C TYR A 389 -4.57 12.58 -12.43
N ASP A 390 -3.49 13.30 -12.14
CA ASP A 390 -2.70 13.12 -10.93
C ASP A 390 -3.24 14.06 -9.85
N ASP A 391 -4.05 13.51 -8.96
CA ASP A 391 -4.65 14.24 -7.85
C ASP A 391 -3.68 14.57 -6.71
N GLN A 392 -2.53 13.88 -6.67
CA GLN A 392 -1.51 14.10 -5.66
C GLN A 392 -0.50 15.15 -6.08
N ALA A 393 -0.29 15.36 -7.39
CA ALA A 393 0.67 16.33 -7.91
C ALA A 393 0.58 17.69 -7.21
N ALA A 394 -0.62 18.28 -7.10
CA ALA A 394 -0.77 19.60 -6.50
C ALA A 394 -0.32 19.67 -5.02
N THR A 395 -0.53 18.59 -4.25
CA THR A 395 -0.11 18.51 -2.85
C THR A 395 1.38 18.21 -2.74
N TRP A 396 1.86 17.25 -3.53
CA TRP A 396 3.27 16.86 -3.61
C TRP A 396 4.17 18.05 -3.96
N LEU A 397 3.77 18.83 -4.96
CA LEU A 397 4.51 19.98 -5.48
C LEU A 397 4.63 21.15 -4.49
N LYS A 398 3.83 21.19 -3.41
CA LYS A 398 4.05 22.17 -2.32
C LYS A 398 5.44 22.03 -1.69
N GLY A 399 6.01 20.81 -1.73
CA GLY A 399 7.37 20.53 -1.28
C GLY A 399 8.46 21.27 -2.08
N ALA A 400 8.16 21.83 -3.26
CA ALA A 400 9.08 22.70 -3.99
C ALA A 400 9.40 24.01 -3.24
N THR A 401 8.54 24.40 -2.30
CA THR A 401 8.71 25.60 -1.45
C THR A 401 9.04 25.25 0.00
N LEU A 402 9.58 24.04 0.25
CA LEU A 402 9.95 23.59 1.59
C LEU A 402 10.97 24.55 2.20
N SER A 403 10.70 25.02 3.42
CA SER A 403 11.63 25.84 4.19
C SER A 403 12.52 24.99 5.09
N GLU A 404 13.65 25.57 5.52
CA GLU A 404 14.54 24.97 6.52
C GLU A 404 13.80 24.54 7.79
N ASP A 405 12.94 25.42 8.33
CA ASP A 405 12.16 25.13 9.54
C ASP A 405 11.18 23.98 9.33
N GLN A 406 10.56 23.87 8.16
CA GLN A 406 9.67 22.76 7.84
C GLN A 406 10.44 21.45 7.68
N LEU A 407 11.60 21.48 7.01
CA LEU A 407 12.47 20.31 6.86
C LEU A 407 12.91 19.77 8.23
N LYS A 408 13.37 20.65 9.14
CA LYS A 408 13.76 20.28 10.50
C LYS A 408 12.60 19.73 11.34
N LYS A 409 11.41 20.32 11.24
CA LYS A 409 10.21 19.87 11.97
C LYS A 409 9.73 18.48 11.54
N ASN A 410 10.06 18.08 10.31
CA ASN A 410 9.65 16.78 9.76
C ASN A 410 10.61 15.64 10.15
N VAL A 411 11.69 15.92 10.88
CA VAL A 411 12.62 14.88 11.35
C VAL A 411 11.99 14.08 12.48
N SER A 412 11.98 12.77 12.33
CA SER A 412 11.70 11.78 13.35
C SER A 412 13.00 11.04 13.70
N ILE A 413 13.20 10.79 14.99
CA ILE A 413 14.37 10.06 15.50
C ILE A 413 13.87 8.75 16.10
N SER A 414 14.39 7.64 15.61
CA SER A 414 14.17 6.30 16.17
C SER A 414 15.47 5.70 16.68
N GLN A 415 15.35 4.76 17.62
CA GLN A 415 16.46 4.02 18.18
C GLN A 415 16.20 2.52 18.08
N SER A 416 17.26 1.75 17.86
CA SER A 416 17.25 0.29 17.97
C SER A 416 18.47 -0.15 18.77
N VAL A 417 18.23 -0.99 19.78
CA VAL A 417 19.25 -1.51 20.70
C VAL A 417 19.10 -3.03 20.84
N ASP A 418 18.73 -3.70 19.74
CA ASP A 418 18.53 -5.15 19.71
C ASP A 418 19.86 -5.93 19.90
N ASP A 419 20.97 -5.32 19.46
CA ASP A 419 22.33 -5.82 19.61
C ASP A 419 23.21 -4.71 20.21
N PRO A 420 23.76 -4.88 21.43
CA PRO A 420 24.64 -3.90 22.06
C PRO A 420 25.88 -3.55 21.24
N SER A 421 26.33 -4.43 20.34
CA SER A 421 27.46 -4.17 19.44
C SER A 421 27.12 -3.32 18.23
N ALA A 422 25.83 -3.07 17.97
CA ALA A 422 25.36 -2.35 16.79
C ALA A 422 24.10 -1.52 17.10
N ALA A 423 24.09 -0.81 18.24
CA ALA A 423 23.01 0.09 18.59
C ALA A 423 22.94 1.27 17.60
N ARG A 424 21.72 1.74 17.30
CA ARG A 424 21.48 2.74 16.23
C ARG A 424 20.60 3.89 16.68
N ILE A 425 20.94 5.07 16.18
CA ILE A 425 20.06 6.25 16.11
C ILE A 425 19.81 6.52 14.63
N GLU A 426 18.55 6.55 14.21
CA GLU A 426 18.16 6.81 12.83
C GLU A 426 17.36 8.11 12.76
N PHE A 427 17.76 8.98 11.84
CA PHE A 427 17.12 10.26 11.54
C PHE A 427 16.40 10.12 10.21
N THR A 428 15.08 10.09 10.28
CA THR A 428 14.23 10.00 9.08
C THR A 428 13.39 11.26 8.98
N HIS A 429 12.94 11.61 7.78
CA HIS A 429 11.98 12.69 7.60
C HIS A 429 10.86 12.28 6.65
N LEU A 430 9.72 12.97 6.76
CA LEU A 430 8.62 12.77 5.82
C LEU A 430 9.08 13.12 4.40
N ARG A 431 9.01 12.15 3.49
CA ARG A 431 9.38 12.32 2.09
C ARG A 431 8.59 13.47 1.46
N SER A 432 9.28 14.31 0.71
CA SER A 432 8.74 15.50 0.05
C SER A 432 9.32 15.66 -1.35
N PHE A 433 8.73 16.56 -2.15
CA PHE A 433 9.25 16.88 -3.49
C PHE A 433 10.72 17.32 -3.48
N ASN A 434 11.19 17.95 -2.40
CA ASN A 434 12.60 18.31 -2.21
C ASN A 434 13.55 17.12 -2.44
N ASP A 435 13.15 15.94 -1.96
CA ASP A 435 13.97 14.73 -2.01
C ASP A 435 14.20 14.22 -3.44
N GLU A 436 13.30 14.54 -4.37
CA GLU A 436 13.49 14.20 -5.78
C GLU A 436 14.62 15.01 -6.44
N LEU A 437 14.89 16.22 -5.95
CA LEU A 437 15.80 17.16 -6.59
C LEU A 437 17.19 17.20 -5.96
N LEU A 438 17.46 16.38 -4.92
CA LEU A 438 18.77 16.35 -4.27
C LEU A 438 19.90 15.91 -5.21
N GLY A 439 19.60 15.01 -6.14
CA GLY A 439 20.59 14.43 -7.06
C GLY A 439 21.67 13.63 -6.31
N THR A 440 22.87 13.55 -6.89
CA THR A 440 23.98 12.75 -6.35
C THR A 440 25.13 13.58 -5.76
N SER A 441 25.09 14.90 -5.91
CA SER A 441 26.16 15.82 -5.49
C SER A 441 25.94 16.34 -4.06
N LEU A 442 25.61 15.43 -3.14
CA LEU A 442 25.38 15.77 -1.73
C LEU A 442 26.72 15.98 -1.01
N ASN A 443 26.81 17.07 -0.24
CA ASN A 443 27.95 17.33 0.62
C ASN A 443 27.48 17.43 2.09
N PRO A 444 27.63 16.37 2.89
CA PRO A 444 27.14 16.36 4.27
C PRO A 444 27.93 17.30 5.20
N GLY A 445 29.15 17.72 4.82
CA GLY A 445 30.05 18.44 5.72
C GLY A 445 30.45 17.60 6.93
N GLU A 446 30.80 18.26 8.03
CA GLU A 446 31.05 17.59 9.31
C GLU A 446 29.73 17.29 10.03
N SER A 447 29.65 16.13 10.68
CA SER A 447 28.49 15.69 11.48
C SER A 447 29.00 15.28 12.86
N PRO A 448 29.36 16.23 13.73
CA PRO A 448 29.91 15.92 15.04
C PRO A 448 28.85 15.27 15.95
N VAL A 449 29.27 14.27 16.72
CA VAL A 449 28.46 13.59 17.73
C VAL A 449 29.30 13.36 18.97
N SER A 450 28.69 13.54 20.13
CA SER A 450 29.28 13.25 21.44
C SER A 450 28.28 12.55 22.33
N PHE A 451 28.77 11.62 23.13
CA PHE A 451 27.97 10.83 24.07
C PHE A 451 28.20 11.31 25.50
N PHE A 452 27.19 11.23 26.35
CA PHE A 452 27.23 11.76 27.72
C PHE A 452 26.58 10.79 28.70
N THR A 453 27.03 10.84 29.95
CA THR A 453 26.41 10.13 31.08
C THR A 453 25.21 10.90 31.65
N GLU A 454 24.54 10.30 32.64
CA GLU A 454 23.39 10.88 33.35
C GLU A 454 23.73 11.14 34.82
N ASP A 455 23.39 12.32 35.33
CA ASP A 455 23.57 12.69 36.73
C ASP A 455 22.53 12.00 37.65
N ALA A 456 22.71 12.14 38.96
CA ALA A 456 21.79 11.57 39.96
C ALA A 456 20.34 12.13 39.88
N ARG A 457 20.08 13.15 39.06
CA ARG A 457 18.77 13.79 38.84
C ARG A 457 18.17 13.44 37.48
N GLY A 458 18.81 12.56 36.71
CA GLY A 458 18.33 12.14 35.41
C GLY A 458 18.65 13.11 34.26
N LYS A 459 19.63 14.00 34.43
CA LYS A 459 20.04 14.99 33.41
C LYS A 459 21.41 14.67 32.83
N ARG A 460 21.69 15.19 31.62
CA ARG A 460 22.99 15.07 30.96
C ARG A 460 24.12 15.58 31.87
N ASP A 461 25.16 14.78 32.05
CA ASP A 461 26.34 15.09 32.86
C ASP A 461 27.59 15.24 31.96
N GLU A 462 28.68 14.54 32.29
CA GLU A 462 29.98 14.66 31.61
C GLU A 462 30.01 13.95 30.24
N PRO A 463 30.80 14.46 29.28
CA PRO A 463 31.03 13.79 28.00
C PRO A 463 31.88 12.53 28.19
N ILE A 464 31.60 11.51 27.39
CA ILE A 464 32.35 10.26 27.35
C ILE A 464 33.42 10.38 26.27
N GLU A 465 34.68 10.24 26.65
CA GLU A 465 35.77 10.11 25.68
C GLU A 465 35.75 8.70 25.07
N LEU A 466 35.61 8.63 23.74
CA LEU A 466 35.47 7.38 23.00
C LEU A 466 36.60 7.20 21.99
N PRO A 467 37.03 5.94 21.75
CA PRO A 467 37.90 5.65 20.63
C PRO A 467 37.13 5.84 19.30
N PRO A 468 37.83 6.15 18.18
CA PRO A 468 37.19 6.35 16.87
C PRO A 468 36.35 5.17 16.38
N GLU A 469 36.66 3.96 16.83
CA GLU A 469 35.97 2.72 16.45
C GLU A 469 34.65 2.50 17.22
N ALA A 470 34.39 3.25 18.30
CA ALA A 470 33.20 3.06 19.12
C ALA A 470 31.90 3.45 18.41
N TYR A 471 31.98 4.26 17.36
CA TYR A 471 30.82 4.67 16.59
C TYR A 471 31.17 5.03 15.15
N GLN A 472 30.17 4.93 14.29
CA GLN A 472 30.22 5.34 12.89
C GLN A 472 29.00 6.20 12.57
N ILE A 473 29.22 7.26 11.79
CA ILE A 473 28.17 8.15 11.31
C ILE A 473 28.07 7.96 9.80
N ASP A 474 26.86 7.66 9.31
CA ASP A 474 26.51 7.69 7.90
C ASP A 474 25.56 8.87 7.66
N PRO A 475 26.08 10.07 7.34
CA PRO A 475 25.26 11.26 7.23
C PRO A 475 24.33 11.24 6.00
N LEU A 476 24.63 10.42 4.99
CA LEU A 476 23.78 10.29 3.80
C LEU A 476 22.61 9.35 4.06
N ARG A 477 22.78 8.36 4.94
CA ARG A 477 21.69 7.51 5.42
C ARG A 477 20.99 8.05 6.66
N GLY A 478 21.52 9.12 7.25
CA GLY A 478 20.98 9.70 8.48
C GLY A 478 21.10 8.75 9.66
N THR A 479 22.20 7.99 9.79
CA THR A 479 22.36 7.01 10.87
C THR A 479 23.63 7.21 11.68
N ILE A 480 23.52 6.93 12.98
CA ILE A 480 24.65 6.81 13.91
C ILE A 480 24.60 5.39 14.45
N THR A 481 25.63 4.59 14.19
CA THR A 481 25.78 3.25 14.74
C THR A 481 26.88 3.28 15.79
N TYR A 482 26.66 2.68 16.95
CA TYR A 482 27.62 2.66 18.05
C TYR A 482 27.64 1.31 18.77
N ASP A 483 28.82 0.93 19.25
CA ASP A 483 29.06 -0.32 19.98
C ASP A 483 29.17 -0.02 21.48
N LEU A 484 28.14 -0.38 22.23
CA LEU A 484 28.08 -0.19 23.69
C LEU A 484 29.20 -0.94 24.43
N ASN A 485 29.81 -1.98 23.84
CA ASN A 485 30.92 -2.72 24.47
C ASN A 485 32.24 -1.92 24.47
N LEU A 486 32.34 -0.89 23.63
CA LEU A 486 33.51 -0.02 23.53
C LEU A 486 33.40 1.24 24.39
N PHE A 487 32.28 1.41 25.10
CA PHE A 487 32.06 2.56 25.99
C PHE A 487 32.65 2.29 27.37
N PRO A 488 33.46 3.21 27.93
CA PRO A 488 34.00 3.06 29.28
C PRO A 488 32.92 3.23 30.37
N GLU A 489 31.84 3.94 30.04
CA GLU A 489 30.71 4.24 30.91
C GLU A 489 29.40 4.12 30.11
N THR A 490 28.30 3.74 30.77
CA THR A 490 27.00 3.61 30.09
C THR A 490 26.53 4.96 29.56
N PRO A 491 26.39 5.13 28.23
CA PRO A 491 25.92 6.39 27.67
C PRO A 491 24.43 6.55 27.92
N ALA A 492 24.02 7.77 28.24
CA ALA A 492 22.62 8.13 28.49
C ALA A 492 22.09 9.16 27.50
N TYR A 493 22.96 9.98 26.91
CA TYR A 493 22.58 10.97 25.90
C TYR A 493 23.56 10.96 24.73
N ALA A 494 23.04 11.20 23.53
CA ALA A 494 23.83 11.56 22.35
C ALA A 494 23.45 12.98 21.91
N VAL A 495 24.45 13.82 21.67
CA VAL A 495 24.28 15.23 21.27
C VAL A 495 25.16 15.48 20.05
N GLY A 496 24.60 16.12 19.03
CA GLY A 496 25.35 16.35 17.80
C GLY A 496 24.56 17.10 16.74
N SER A 497 25.05 17.04 15.51
CA SER A 497 24.31 17.49 14.34
C SER A 497 24.28 16.46 13.21
N MET A 498 23.14 16.37 12.54
CA MET A 498 22.93 15.56 11.36
C MET A 498 22.61 16.49 10.17
N PRO A 499 23.27 16.34 9.01
CA PRO A 499 22.96 17.16 7.85
C PRO A 499 21.65 16.72 7.19
N LEU A 500 20.82 17.71 6.87
CA LEU A 500 19.67 17.59 5.99
C LEU A 500 19.97 18.36 4.70
N PHE A 501 19.34 18.00 3.58
CA PHE A 501 19.59 18.64 2.29
C PHE A 501 18.34 19.36 1.80
N LEU A 502 18.51 20.63 1.40
CA LEU A 502 17.42 21.49 0.95
C LEU A 502 17.73 22.07 -0.42
N ALA A 503 16.87 21.77 -1.40
CA ALA A 503 16.95 22.28 -2.76
C ALA A 503 16.18 23.60 -2.89
N THR A 504 16.82 24.62 -3.47
CA THR A 504 16.12 25.82 -3.92
C THR A 504 15.54 25.56 -5.31
N VAL A 505 14.22 25.56 -5.43
CA VAL A 505 13.53 25.18 -6.67
C VAL A 505 12.89 26.40 -7.35
N GLU A 506 13.22 26.61 -8.62
CA GLU A 506 12.54 27.57 -9.48
C GLU A 506 11.40 26.87 -10.23
N GLN A 507 10.17 27.38 -10.07
CA GLN A 507 8.99 26.89 -10.77
C GLN A 507 8.65 27.82 -11.94
N LYS A 508 8.35 27.24 -13.11
CA LYS A 508 7.85 27.95 -14.29
C LYS A 508 6.70 27.20 -14.94
N THR A 509 5.83 27.93 -15.61
CA THR A 509 4.80 27.36 -16.49
C THR A 509 5.10 27.71 -17.94
N VAL A 510 5.01 26.72 -18.82
CA VAL A 510 5.32 26.83 -20.25
C VAL A 510 4.13 26.31 -21.05
N ASP A 511 3.69 27.08 -22.04
CA ASP A 511 2.68 26.63 -23.00
C ASP A 511 3.31 25.63 -23.99
N THR A 512 2.65 24.50 -24.28
CA THR A 512 3.23 23.47 -25.15
C THR A 512 3.39 23.91 -26.61
N ARG A 513 2.75 25.01 -27.02
CA ARG A 513 2.96 25.65 -28.33
C ARG A 513 4.25 26.49 -28.37
N GLN A 514 4.86 26.77 -27.23
CA GLN A 514 6.04 27.64 -27.08
C GLN A 514 7.11 26.96 -26.23
N LEU A 515 7.33 25.66 -26.45
CA LEU A 515 8.34 24.91 -25.71
C LEU A 515 9.75 25.46 -25.95
N PRO A 516 10.57 25.61 -24.90
CA PRO A 516 11.97 26.00 -25.04
C PRO A 516 12.75 24.94 -25.81
N LYS A 517 13.85 25.38 -26.43
CA LYS A 517 14.74 24.48 -27.18
C LYS A 517 15.21 23.32 -26.28
N GLY A 518 14.98 22.10 -26.75
CA GLY A 518 15.33 20.87 -26.03
C GLY A 518 14.13 20.17 -25.40
N LEU A 519 12.94 20.79 -25.41
CA LEU A 519 11.67 20.13 -25.16
C LEU A 519 10.87 20.03 -26.45
N GLU A 520 10.20 18.91 -26.66
CA GLU A 520 9.30 18.67 -27.79
C GLU A 520 8.12 17.83 -27.30
N LEU A 521 6.90 18.17 -27.73
CA LEU A 521 5.71 17.37 -27.44
C LEU A 521 5.28 16.65 -28.72
N LYS A 522 5.12 15.32 -28.64
CA LYS A 522 4.61 14.46 -29.71
C LYS A 522 3.36 13.77 -29.19
N ASP A 523 2.19 14.29 -29.56
CA ASP A 523 0.90 13.89 -28.97
C ASP A 523 0.95 13.97 -27.43
N ASN A 524 0.82 12.85 -26.73
CA ASN A 524 0.89 12.75 -25.28
C ASN A 524 2.30 12.52 -24.71
N ALA A 525 3.33 12.49 -25.56
CA ALA A 525 4.70 12.16 -25.18
C ALA A 525 5.59 13.42 -25.14
N LEU A 526 6.09 13.78 -23.95
CA LEU A 526 7.06 14.86 -23.76
C LEU A 526 8.48 14.33 -23.92
N VAL A 527 9.19 14.83 -24.93
CA VAL A 527 10.59 14.54 -25.19
C VAL A 527 11.47 15.60 -24.52
N VAL A 528 12.39 15.16 -23.66
CA VAL A 528 13.26 16.00 -22.85
C VAL A 528 14.72 15.75 -23.21
N ASN A 529 15.41 16.76 -23.73
CA ASN A 529 16.85 16.67 -23.98
C ASN A 529 17.64 16.74 -22.66
N LEU A 530 18.27 15.63 -22.26
CA LEU A 530 18.91 15.49 -20.95
C LEU A 530 20.24 16.26 -20.82
N LYS A 531 20.78 16.79 -21.93
CA LYS A 531 21.92 17.71 -21.88
C LYS A 531 21.48 19.13 -21.51
N ALA A 532 20.33 19.58 -22.03
CA ALA A 532 19.75 20.87 -21.71
C ALA A 532 19.00 20.86 -20.36
N PHE A 533 18.35 19.74 -20.05
CA PHE A 533 17.53 19.53 -18.87
C PHE A 533 17.98 18.26 -18.13
N PRO A 534 19.08 18.30 -17.36
CA PRO A 534 19.55 17.12 -16.63
C PRO A 534 18.49 16.60 -15.66
N ALA A 535 18.23 15.29 -15.69
CA ALA A 535 17.19 14.66 -14.85
C ALA A 535 17.43 14.81 -13.34
N GLN A 536 18.66 15.03 -12.89
CA GLN A 536 18.95 15.28 -11.46
C GLN A 536 18.52 16.68 -10.99
N ASP A 537 18.32 17.62 -11.93
CA ASP A 537 18.06 19.04 -11.63
C ASP A 537 16.66 19.48 -12.05
N TRP A 538 15.95 18.69 -12.87
CA TRP A 538 14.68 19.06 -13.47
C TRP A 538 13.57 18.05 -13.23
N ARG A 539 12.35 18.56 -13.01
CA ARG A 539 11.10 17.80 -13.06
C ARG A 539 10.08 18.50 -13.97
N PHE A 540 9.25 17.70 -14.63
CA PHE A 540 8.23 18.16 -15.56
C PHE A 540 6.89 17.56 -15.18
N PHE A 541 5.88 18.40 -15.03
CA PHE A 541 4.51 17.98 -14.80
C PHE A 541 3.62 18.53 -15.90
N ALA A 542 2.79 17.68 -16.50
CA ALA A 542 1.90 18.08 -17.58
C ALA A 542 0.53 18.47 -17.04
N LYS A 543 -0.07 19.50 -17.66
CA LYS A 543 -1.47 19.89 -17.47
C LYS A 543 -2.19 19.91 -18.80
N ASP A 544 -3.48 19.62 -18.78
CA ASP A 544 -4.37 19.83 -19.91
C ASP A 544 -4.96 21.26 -19.92
N ASP A 545 -5.89 21.51 -20.86
CA ASP A 545 -6.55 22.81 -21.00
C ASP A 545 -7.51 23.14 -19.84
N SER A 546 -7.94 22.13 -19.07
CA SER A 546 -8.72 22.34 -17.84
C SER A 546 -7.84 22.80 -16.67
N GLY A 547 -6.52 22.70 -16.80
CA GLY A 547 -5.54 23.08 -15.79
C GLY A 547 -5.26 22.00 -14.75
N ASN A 548 -5.77 20.79 -14.96
CA ASN A 548 -5.55 19.65 -14.08
C ASN A 548 -4.25 18.93 -14.47
N TYR A 549 -3.52 18.41 -13.47
CA TYR A 549 -2.30 17.64 -13.72
C TYR A 549 -2.65 16.30 -14.35
N LEU A 550 -1.99 15.96 -15.45
CA LEU A 550 -2.13 14.68 -16.13
C LEU A 550 -1.22 13.65 -15.45
N LYS A 551 -1.73 12.43 -15.29
CA LYS A 551 -0.98 11.32 -14.74
C LYS A 551 0.05 10.82 -15.75
N GLU A 552 1.30 10.69 -15.31
CA GLU A 552 2.35 10.02 -16.08
C GLU A 552 2.10 8.50 -16.12
N ILE A 553 2.18 7.93 -17.32
CA ILE A 553 2.04 6.49 -17.57
C ILE A 553 3.38 5.80 -17.29
N LEU A 554 4.43 6.27 -17.95
CA LEU A 554 5.79 5.76 -17.85
C LEU A 554 6.78 6.77 -18.47
N SER A 555 8.06 6.57 -18.15
CA SER A 555 9.18 7.30 -18.76
C SER A 555 10.20 6.33 -19.38
N VAL A 556 10.75 6.68 -20.54
CA VAL A 556 11.83 5.94 -21.20
C VAL A 556 13.05 6.83 -21.42
N SER A 557 14.23 6.36 -21.03
CA SER A 557 15.51 7.02 -21.29
C SER A 557 16.20 6.46 -22.53
N HIS A 558 16.56 7.34 -23.47
CA HIS A 558 17.19 6.96 -24.73
C HIS A 558 18.69 7.27 -24.72
N GLY A 559 19.51 6.22 -24.69
CA GLY A 559 20.97 6.26 -24.60
C GLY A 559 21.68 6.38 -25.95
N ALA A 560 22.98 6.68 -25.89
CA ALA A 560 23.85 6.65 -27.08
C ALA A 560 24.16 5.22 -27.56
N ASN A 561 24.21 4.28 -26.61
CA ASN A 561 24.40 2.84 -26.76
C ASN A 561 23.89 2.16 -25.48
N ALA A 562 23.91 0.82 -25.42
CA ALA A 562 23.30 0.05 -24.34
C ALA A 562 23.89 0.29 -22.93
N GLN A 563 25.07 0.91 -22.82
CA GLN A 563 25.69 1.30 -21.53
C GLN A 563 25.99 2.81 -21.48
N GLY A 564 25.43 3.57 -22.40
CA GLY A 564 25.77 4.96 -22.66
C GLY A 564 24.85 5.90 -21.90
N ARG A 565 25.37 7.07 -21.51
CA ARG A 565 24.56 8.10 -20.87
C ARG A 565 23.33 8.45 -21.72
N ALA A 566 22.17 8.50 -21.07
CA ALA A 566 20.92 8.92 -21.67
C ALA A 566 21.05 10.31 -22.33
N GLN A 567 20.62 10.42 -23.59
CA GLN A 567 20.67 11.64 -24.40
C GLN A 567 19.37 12.43 -24.29
N PHE A 568 18.24 11.74 -24.28
CA PHE A 568 16.92 12.30 -24.05
C PHE A 568 16.04 11.32 -23.28
N ALA A 569 15.00 11.83 -22.61
CA ALA A 569 13.96 11.04 -21.98
C ALA A 569 12.61 11.32 -22.67
N VAL A 570 11.70 10.37 -22.63
CA VAL A 570 10.32 10.50 -23.12
C VAL A 570 9.36 10.16 -22.00
N HIS A 571 8.49 11.11 -21.64
CA HIS A 571 7.46 10.96 -20.61
C HIS A 571 6.10 10.86 -21.27
N TYR A 572 5.36 9.77 -21.02
CA TYR A 572 4.04 9.54 -21.61
C TYR A 572 2.95 9.85 -20.60
N PHE A 573 1.90 10.56 -20.99
CA PHE A 573 0.82 10.97 -20.09
C PHE A 573 -0.55 10.39 -20.51
N TYR A 574 -1.42 10.16 -19.54
CA TYR A 574 -2.83 9.87 -19.77
C TYR A 574 -3.61 11.13 -20.15
N GLY A 575 -3.58 11.50 -21.42
CA GLY A 575 -4.25 12.69 -21.95
C GLY A 575 -3.31 13.53 -22.80
N GLN A 576 -3.75 14.72 -23.20
CA GLN A 576 -2.99 15.60 -24.09
C GLN A 576 -2.47 16.83 -23.32
N PRO A 577 -1.15 16.94 -23.10
CA PRO A 577 -0.57 18.11 -22.44
C PRO A 577 -0.77 19.38 -23.26
N THR A 578 -1.25 20.44 -22.63
CA THR A 578 -1.31 21.78 -23.23
C THR A 578 -0.47 22.80 -22.48
N ARG A 579 -0.09 22.48 -21.23
CA ARG A 579 0.88 23.25 -20.44
C ARG A 579 1.84 22.30 -19.73
N LEU A 580 3.07 22.76 -19.54
CA LEU A 580 4.05 22.12 -18.69
C LEU A 580 4.36 23.01 -17.51
N GLU A 581 4.49 22.40 -16.34
CA GLU A 581 5.05 23.00 -15.16
C GLU A 581 6.44 22.42 -14.92
N THR A 582 7.44 23.28 -14.94
CA THR A 582 8.84 22.88 -14.84
C THR A 582 9.38 23.30 -13.48
N TYR A 583 10.09 22.39 -12.84
CA TYR A 583 10.73 22.61 -11.55
C TYR A 583 12.23 22.39 -11.72
N GLN A 584 13.01 23.43 -11.49
CA GLN A 584 14.46 23.41 -11.64
C GLN A 584 15.13 23.62 -10.28
N ARG A 585 16.01 22.71 -9.88
CA ARG A 585 16.94 22.98 -8.79
C ARG A 585 17.97 24.02 -9.23
N THR A 586 18.02 25.13 -8.51
CA THR A 586 18.96 26.23 -8.74
C THR A 586 20.10 26.24 -7.72
N GLU A 587 19.85 25.74 -6.52
CA GLU A 587 20.82 25.63 -5.44
C GLU A 587 20.52 24.39 -4.58
N LEU A 588 21.53 23.87 -3.89
CA LEU A 588 21.41 22.81 -2.90
C LEU A 588 22.17 23.23 -1.64
N ALA A 589 21.44 23.40 -0.54
CA ALA A 589 21.99 23.77 0.75
C ALA A 589 22.05 22.56 1.69
N THR A 590 23.06 22.54 2.55
CA THR A 590 23.17 21.59 3.67
C THR A 590 22.73 22.30 4.94
N VAL A 591 21.66 21.79 5.54
CA VAL A 591 21.02 22.30 6.75
C VAL A 591 21.46 21.43 7.93
N GLN A 592 22.08 22.02 8.94
CA GLN A 592 22.46 21.26 10.14
C GLN A 592 21.26 21.11 11.09
N TYR A 593 20.85 19.87 11.33
CA TYR A 593 19.85 19.49 12.33
C TYR A 593 20.55 19.13 13.64
N GLY A 594 20.53 20.05 14.61
CA GLY A 594 21.05 19.80 15.95
C GLY A 594 20.10 18.92 16.75
N PHE A 595 20.64 17.90 17.42
CA PHE A 595 19.86 16.97 18.22
C PHE A 595 20.45 16.75 19.62
N GLU A 596 19.57 16.39 20.55
CA GLU A 596 19.88 15.82 21.86
C GLU A 596 18.90 14.66 22.07
N VAL A 597 19.43 13.43 22.10
CA VAL A 597 18.63 12.21 22.19
C VAL A 597 18.97 11.52 23.50
N LYS A 598 17.95 11.17 24.28
CA LYS A 598 18.09 10.27 25.43
C LYS A 598 18.13 8.84 24.93
N LEU A 599 19.19 8.10 25.27
CA LEU A 599 19.45 6.78 24.72
C LEU A 599 18.58 5.72 25.37
N ASP A 600 18.05 4.82 24.53
CA ASP A 600 17.32 3.65 25.01
C ASP A 600 18.27 2.69 25.70
N LYS A 601 17.79 2.03 26.76
CA LYS A 601 18.58 1.05 27.49
C LYS A 601 18.51 -0.29 26.77
N ALA A 602 19.67 -0.89 26.49
CA ALA A 602 19.74 -2.26 26.00
C ALA A 602 19.01 -3.19 26.98
N ASP A 603 18.10 -4.01 26.45
CA ASP A 603 17.41 -5.02 27.25
C ASP A 603 18.38 -6.18 27.49
N MET A 604 19.26 -6.03 28.48
CA MET A 604 20.32 -7.01 28.80
C MET A 604 19.78 -8.34 29.35
N THR A 605 18.45 -8.53 29.42
CA THR A 605 17.83 -9.79 29.87
C THR A 605 17.93 -10.94 28.86
N ARG A 606 18.37 -10.68 27.62
CA ARG A 606 18.54 -11.70 26.57
C ARG A 606 19.95 -12.26 26.41
N LEU A 607 20.96 -11.73 27.09
CA LEU A 607 22.35 -12.19 26.98
C LEU A 607 22.69 -13.37 27.91
N ASP A 608 21.76 -13.79 28.77
CA ASP A 608 21.91 -14.91 29.72
C ASP A 608 21.05 -16.15 29.36
N GLN A 609 20.68 -16.37 28.09
CA GLN A 609 20.00 -17.60 27.63
C GLN A 609 20.85 -18.46 26.69
#